data_AF-A0A9N8HCV3-F1
#
_entry.id   AF-A0A9N8HCV3-F1
#
_cell.length_a   1.000
_cell.length_b   1.000
_cell.length_c   1.000
_cell.angle_alpha   90.00
_cell.angle_beta   90.00
_cell.angle_gamma   90.00
#
_symmetry.space_group_name_H-M   'P 1'
#
loop_
_entity.id
_entity.type
_entity.pdbx_description
1 polymer ?
#
loop_
_entity_poly.entity_id
_entity_poly.type
_entity_poly.pdbx_seq_one_letter_code
_entity_poly.pdbx_strand_id
1 'polypeptide(L)'
;MTPLETEIPVALLQDDALLKKSSSEDPVSPSHSESLTSKGQGRFQASGVPKHARLLAIPLLLTVLAMVIGKSEIAEGALKSFHRDVHNISKHHQGFIGTYSNNITLLEPLLVPSMERPFIFFHQRKCGGTTLRDQIHIAAKKASAPFFIPCYPNASNPKKPPEFVHCQTYYTPQVSDIRYLPNKQIPIVYGGHFFYPSFQKTLYLFHNTPHNVPTIEPPRMANFTCLTIFREPIARIQSCWNYRMIQKNYGNDDIINFASIPAIYMKQNLTTAMNKYGEGCLNEPMRIFSDYGDDEFIVNRLHEPHLADMANHATKQTLSRIADHCVVGVVERCNDTRAAIVKYIPFLEPYINECSGGGERLNSGVVSKGELDEEQLEVLRELSWYEDEVYQEANRILDAQVESL
;
A
#
# COMPACT_ATOMS: atom_id res chain seq x y z
N MET A 1 52.01 -27.57 -1.77
CA MET A 1 51.04 -26.65 -2.42
C MET A 1 49.72 -27.39 -2.45
N THR A 2 48.74 -26.84 -1.75
CA THR A 2 47.42 -27.43 -1.49
C THR A 2 46.42 -26.26 -1.45
N PRO A 3 45.20 -26.42 -1.97
CA PRO A 3 44.23 -25.33 -1.99
C PRO A 3 43.76 -24.99 -0.57
N LEU A 4 43.39 -23.73 -0.34
CA LEU A 4 42.65 -23.31 0.84
C LEU A 4 41.15 -23.43 0.53
N GLU A 5 40.46 -24.29 1.25
CA GLU A 5 39.00 -24.29 1.32
C GLU A 5 38.60 -23.43 2.54
N THR A 6 37.87 -22.34 2.30
CA THR A 6 37.33 -21.48 3.37
C THR A 6 35.85 -21.79 3.58
N GLU A 7 35.56 -22.56 4.61
CA GLU A 7 34.19 -22.82 5.07
C GLU A 7 33.54 -21.53 5.59
N ILE A 8 32.25 -21.33 5.31
CA ILE A 8 31.44 -20.24 5.85
C ILE A 8 30.62 -20.79 7.03
N PRO A 9 30.78 -20.30 8.27
CA PRO A 9 30.07 -20.84 9.42
C PRO A 9 28.60 -20.39 9.43
N VAL A 10 27.69 -21.37 9.41
CA VAL A 10 26.25 -21.13 9.61
C VAL A 10 25.98 -20.95 11.10
N ALA A 11 25.84 -19.70 11.54
CA ALA A 11 25.52 -19.37 12.93
C ALA A 11 24.02 -19.56 13.21
N LEU A 12 23.67 -20.71 13.81
CA LEU A 12 22.40 -20.88 14.52
C LEU A 12 22.39 -20.03 15.79
N LEU A 13 21.31 -19.28 16.01
CA LEU A 13 21.01 -18.66 17.30
C LEU A 13 19.61 -19.06 17.76
N GLN A 14 19.56 -20.18 18.47
CA GLN A 14 18.69 -20.30 19.63
C GLN A 14 19.51 -19.81 20.82
N ASP A 15 18.95 -18.94 21.66
CA ASP A 15 18.99 -19.18 23.10
C ASP A 15 17.93 -18.36 23.82
N ASP A 16 17.51 -18.87 24.97
CA ASP A 16 16.37 -18.36 25.75
C ASP A 16 16.83 -17.84 27.13
N ALA A 17 15.94 -17.10 27.80
CA ALA A 17 15.99 -16.69 29.20
C ALA A 17 17.11 -15.72 29.67
N LEU A 18 16.69 -14.62 30.30
CA LEU A 18 16.64 -14.55 31.77
C LEU A 18 16.03 -13.24 32.29
N LEU A 19 14.79 -13.28 32.81
CA LEU A 19 14.28 -12.26 33.73
C LEU A 19 13.14 -12.80 34.64
N LYS A 20 13.52 -13.30 35.81
CA LYS A 20 12.66 -13.41 37.02
C LYS A 20 12.86 -12.08 37.78
N LYS A 21 11.91 -11.47 38.50
CA LYS A 21 10.58 -11.82 39.05
C LYS A 21 9.73 -10.52 39.03
N SER A 22 8.44 -10.42 39.34
CA SER A 22 7.39 -11.30 39.92
C SER A 22 6.00 -10.84 39.37
N SER A 23 4.80 -11.01 39.94
CA SER A 23 4.31 -11.48 41.26
C SER A 23 2.80 -11.79 41.21
N SER A 24 2.33 -12.60 42.17
CA SER A 24 0.93 -12.77 42.61
C SER A 24 -0.13 -12.99 41.51
N GLU A 25 -0.40 -14.27 41.24
CA GLU A 25 -1.70 -14.73 40.76
C GLU A 25 -2.44 -15.43 41.91
N ASP A 26 -3.76 -15.28 41.97
CA ASP A 26 -4.67 -16.14 42.73
C ASP A 26 -5.56 -16.93 41.74
N PRO A 27 -5.99 -18.16 42.05
CA PRO A 27 -6.45 -19.11 41.04
C PRO A 27 -7.93 -18.97 40.66
N VAL A 28 -8.22 -19.19 39.37
CA VAL A 28 -9.58 -19.47 38.86
C VAL A 28 -9.62 -20.88 38.29
N SER A 29 -10.53 -21.71 38.81
CA SER A 29 -10.67 -23.13 38.41
C SER A 29 -11.30 -23.29 37.01
N PRO A 30 -10.91 -24.33 36.24
CA PRO A 30 -11.47 -24.59 34.92
C PRO A 30 -12.84 -25.29 34.98
N SER A 31 -13.68 -25.06 33.97
CA SER A 31 -14.97 -25.76 33.82
C SER A 31 -15.32 -26.06 32.36
N HIS A 32 -15.66 -27.32 32.09
CA HIS A 32 -16.32 -27.83 30.87
C HIS A 32 -15.64 -27.65 29.51
N SER A 33 -14.81 -28.64 29.16
CA SER A 33 -14.62 -29.06 27.77
C SER A 33 -15.73 -30.04 27.35
N GLU A 34 -16.60 -29.66 26.42
CA GLU A 34 -17.49 -30.61 25.74
C GLU A 34 -16.89 -31.06 24.40
N SER A 35 -16.91 -32.37 24.14
CA SER A 35 -16.36 -32.96 22.93
C SER A 35 -17.45 -33.24 21.89
N LEU A 36 -17.42 -32.55 20.74
CA LEU A 36 -18.25 -32.89 19.58
C LEU A 36 -17.41 -33.48 18.44
N THR A 37 -17.34 -34.81 18.39
CA THR A 37 -16.68 -35.55 17.32
C THR A 37 -17.63 -35.77 16.14
N SER A 38 -17.50 -35.00 15.06
CA SER A 38 -18.19 -35.25 13.78
C SER A 38 -17.20 -35.69 12.69
N LYS A 39 -17.31 -36.96 12.26
CA LYS A 39 -16.47 -37.52 11.19
C LYS A 39 -16.97 -37.10 9.80
N GLY A 40 -16.52 -35.94 9.31
CA GLY A 40 -16.74 -35.51 7.93
C GLY A 40 -15.68 -36.03 6.96
N GLN A 41 -15.89 -37.17 6.29
CA GLN A 41 -15.00 -37.62 5.21
C GLN A 41 -15.27 -36.85 3.90
N GLY A 42 -14.74 -35.63 3.82
CA GLY A 42 -14.71 -34.86 2.58
C GLY A 42 -13.75 -35.48 1.55
N ARG A 43 -14.27 -35.95 0.41
CA ARG A 43 -13.44 -36.26 -0.76
C ARG A 43 -12.87 -34.97 -1.33
N PHE A 44 -11.57 -34.74 -1.17
CA PHE A 44 -10.85 -33.77 -1.99
C PHE A 44 -10.92 -34.21 -3.46
N GLN A 45 -11.69 -33.49 -4.27
CA GLN A 45 -11.49 -33.47 -5.71
C GLN A 45 -10.28 -32.58 -5.99
N ALA A 46 -9.32 -33.07 -6.76
CA ALA A 46 -8.19 -32.25 -7.19
C ALA A 46 -8.70 -31.14 -8.13
N SER A 47 -8.75 -29.91 -7.65
CA SER A 47 -9.08 -28.73 -8.43
C SER A 47 -8.11 -28.61 -9.61
N GLY A 48 -8.62 -28.71 -10.83
CA GLY A 48 -7.78 -28.78 -12.03
C GLY A 48 -6.94 -27.52 -12.22
N VAL A 49 -5.63 -27.71 -12.45
CA VAL A 49 -4.67 -26.64 -12.79
C VAL A 49 -5.28 -25.68 -13.83
N PRO A 50 -5.34 -24.36 -13.56
CA PRO A 50 -5.93 -23.38 -14.48
C PRO A 50 -5.39 -23.49 -15.90
N LYS A 51 -6.26 -23.31 -16.91
CA LYS A 51 -5.89 -23.44 -18.32
C LYS A 51 -4.72 -22.51 -18.71
N HIS A 52 -4.64 -21.33 -18.10
CA HIS A 52 -3.58 -20.35 -18.33
C HIS A 52 -2.23 -20.78 -17.74
N ALA A 53 -2.21 -21.41 -16.55
CA ALA A 53 -0.99 -21.98 -15.98
C ALA A 53 -0.41 -23.12 -16.83
N ARG A 54 -1.27 -23.92 -17.49
CA ARG A 54 -0.82 -24.92 -18.48
C ARG A 54 -0.20 -24.30 -19.73
N LEU A 55 -0.67 -23.14 -20.16
CA LEU A 55 -0.14 -22.43 -21.33
C LEU A 55 1.26 -21.84 -21.08
N LEU A 56 1.55 -21.36 -19.87
CA LEU A 56 2.87 -20.80 -19.53
C LEU A 56 3.92 -21.88 -19.18
N ALA A 57 3.50 -23.01 -18.60
CA ALA A 57 4.42 -24.09 -18.22
C ALA A 57 5.05 -24.82 -19.43
N ILE A 58 4.32 -24.95 -20.55
CA ILE A 58 4.78 -25.70 -21.73
C ILE A 58 5.96 -25.02 -22.44
N PRO A 59 5.93 -23.71 -22.78
CA PRO A 59 7.08 -23.00 -23.35
C PRO A 59 8.33 -23.05 -22.47
N LEU A 60 8.17 -22.90 -21.15
CA LEU A 60 9.30 -22.93 -20.21
C LEU A 60 9.96 -24.32 -20.17
N LEU A 61 9.16 -25.38 -20.08
CA LEU A 61 9.63 -26.76 -20.12
C LEU A 61 10.32 -27.10 -21.46
N LEU A 62 9.77 -26.61 -22.58
CA LEU A 62 10.38 -26.77 -23.90
C LEU A 62 11.70 -25.99 -24.05
N THR A 63 11.81 -24.81 -23.44
CA THR A 63 13.05 -24.01 -23.42
C THR A 63 14.16 -24.75 -22.68
N VAL A 64 13.87 -25.25 -21.47
CA VAL A 64 14.82 -26.05 -20.68
C VAL A 64 15.22 -27.33 -21.41
N LEU A 65 14.25 -28.05 -21.99
CA LEU A 65 14.53 -29.28 -22.75
C LEU A 65 15.39 -28.98 -24.00
N ALA A 66 15.11 -27.88 -24.71
CA ALA A 66 15.87 -27.44 -25.88
C ALA A 66 17.33 -27.08 -25.55
N MET A 67 17.56 -26.43 -24.41
CA MET A 67 18.91 -26.16 -23.89
C MET A 67 19.66 -27.46 -23.56
N VAL A 68 19.01 -28.40 -22.87
CA VAL A 68 19.62 -29.71 -22.50
C VAL A 68 20.01 -30.54 -23.73
N ILE A 69 19.26 -30.47 -24.83
CA ILE A 69 19.58 -31.17 -26.09
C ILE A 69 20.46 -30.34 -27.06
N GLY A 70 21.02 -29.21 -26.61
CA GLY A 70 21.92 -28.38 -27.41
C GLY A 70 21.27 -27.64 -28.59
N LYS A 71 19.94 -27.46 -28.59
CA LYS A 71 19.19 -26.79 -29.67
C LYS A 71 18.81 -25.36 -29.28
N SER A 72 19.82 -24.49 -29.28
CA SER A 72 19.69 -23.05 -28.98
C SER A 72 18.54 -22.37 -29.74
N GLU A 73 18.40 -22.63 -31.04
CA GLU A 73 17.34 -22.05 -31.90
C GLU A 73 15.92 -22.35 -31.38
N ILE A 74 15.69 -23.54 -30.82
CA ILE A 74 14.39 -23.94 -30.26
C ILE A 74 14.17 -23.26 -28.91
N ALA A 75 15.21 -23.15 -28.08
CA ALA A 75 15.14 -22.43 -26.81
C ALA A 75 14.84 -20.93 -27.04
N GLU A 76 15.52 -20.30 -27.99
CA GLU A 76 15.29 -18.90 -28.37
C GLU A 76 13.88 -18.70 -28.98
N GLY A 77 13.41 -19.64 -29.82
CA GLY A 77 12.06 -19.61 -30.37
C GLY A 77 10.97 -19.74 -29.30
N ALA A 78 11.15 -20.63 -28.32
CA ALA A 78 10.23 -20.82 -27.20
C ALA A 78 10.22 -19.60 -26.26
N LEU A 79 11.38 -19.03 -25.95
CA LEU A 79 11.51 -17.79 -25.17
C LEU A 79 10.84 -16.60 -25.88
N LYS A 80 11.04 -16.46 -27.20
CA LYS A 80 10.35 -15.45 -28.03
C LYS A 80 8.83 -15.67 -28.12
N SER A 81 8.33 -16.88 -27.94
CA SER A 81 6.89 -17.13 -27.78
C SER A 81 6.43 -16.67 -26.39
N PHE A 82 7.13 -17.07 -25.33
CA PHE A 82 6.79 -16.69 -23.96
C PHE A 82 6.69 -15.16 -23.77
N HIS A 83 7.70 -14.40 -24.23
CA HIS A 83 7.62 -12.92 -24.20
C HIS A 83 6.46 -12.37 -25.03
N ARG A 84 6.13 -12.97 -26.18
CA ARG A 84 4.99 -12.57 -27.01
C ARG A 84 3.67 -12.82 -26.31
N ASP A 85 3.53 -13.94 -25.61
CA ASP A 85 2.29 -14.32 -24.92
C ASP A 85 2.09 -13.47 -23.65
N VAL A 86 3.16 -13.14 -22.91
CA VAL A 86 3.14 -12.12 -21.84
C VAL A 86 2.75 -10.73 -22.40
N HIS A 87 3.33 -10.32 -23.53
CA HIS A 87 2.98 -9.06 -24.19
C HIS A 87 1.53 -9.04 -24.74
N ASN A 88 0.99 -10.19 -25.16
CA ASN A 88 -0.42 -10.31 -25.56
C ASN A 88 -1.37 -10.21 -24.35
N ILE A 89 -1.00 -10.73 -23.18
CA ILE A 89 -1.75 -10.53 -21.93
C ILE A 89 -1.78 -9.04 -21.56
N SER A 90 -0.65 -8.33 -21.70
CA SER A 90 -0.57 -6.87 -21.53
C SER A 90 -1.50 -6.11 -22.49
N LYS A 91 -1.55 -6.47 -23.78
CA LYS A 91 -2.50 -5.87 -24.74
C LYS A 91 -3.96 -6.10 -24.37
N HIS A 92 -4.29 -7.25 -23.76
CA HIS A 92 -5.64 -7.50 -23.29
C HIS A 92 -6.05 -6.62 -22.09
N HIS A 93 -5.09 -6.09 -21.32
CA HIS A 93 -5.34 -5.11 -20.25
C HIS A 93 -5.52 -3.68 -20.78
N GLN A 94 -4.80 -3.29 -21.84
CA GLN A 94 -4.94 -1.95 -22.45
C GLN A 94 -6.38 -1.61 -22.87
N GLY A 95 -7.14 -2.59 -23.36
CA GLY A 95 -8.56 -2.41 -23.70
C GLY A 95 -9.50 -2.22 -22.50
N PHE A 96 -9.05 -2.52 -21.28
CA PHE A 96 -9.80 -2.35 -20.02
C PHE A 96 -9.41 -1.05 -19.29
N ILE A 97 -8.22 -0.51 -19.55
CA ILE A 97 -7.76 0.77 -18.99
C ILE A 97 -8.60 1.94 -19.54
N GLY A 98 -8.87 1.94 -20.86
CA GLY A 98 -9.61 3.02 -21.54
C GLY A 98 -11.08 3.23 -21.10
N THR A 99 -11.64 2.39 -20.22
CA THR A 99 -12.97 2.63 -19.63
C THR A 99 -12.95 3.50 -18.38
N TYR A 100 -11.80 3.72 -17.71
CA TYR A 100 -11.75 4.49 -16.47
C TYR A 100 -11.74 6.01 -16.69
N SER A 101 -10.92 6.53 -17.60
CA SER A 101 -10.83 7.98 -17.86
C SER A 101 -12.16 8.61 -18.31
N ASN A 102 -12.99 7.86 -19.04
CA ASN A 102 -14.32 8.30 -19.48
C ASN A 102 -15.35 8.39 -18.33
N ASN A 103 -15.07 7.74 -17.20
CA ASN A 103 -15.93 7.68 -16.01
C ASN A 103 -15.38 8.53 -14.85
N ILE A 104 -14.51 9.52 -15.13
CA ILE A 104 -14.17 10.59 -14.17
C ILE A 104 -15.42 11.43 -13.95
N THR A 105 -16.27 10.91 -13.07
CA THR A 105 -17.54 11.50 -12.65
C THR A 105 -17.22 12.86 -12.06
N LEU A 106 -17.87 13.92 -12.58
CA LEU A 106 -17.57 15.31 -12.25
C LEU A 106 -17.46 15.53 -10.73
N LEU A 107 -16.23 15.53 -10.22
CA LEU A 107 -15.96 15.69 -8.80
C LEU A 107 -16.37 17.11 -8.42
N GLU A 108 -17.53 17.25 -7.76
CA GLU A 108 -17.98 18.52 -7.24
C GLU A 108 -16.94 19.08 -6.23
N PRO A 109 -16.52 20.36 -6.33
CA PRO A 109 -15.57 20.94 -5.40
C PRO A 109 -16.00 20.87 -3.92
N LEU A 110 -15.14 20.31 -3.06
CA LEU A 110 -15.37 20.30 -1.62
C LEU A 110 -14.96 21.63 -0.98
N LEU A 111 -15.91 22.55 -0.87
CA LEU A 111 -15.73 23.86 -0.24
C LEU A 111 -15.33 23.75 1.24
N VAL A 112 -16.00 22.87 2.00
CA VAL A 112 -15.69 22.51 3.39
C VAL A 112 -16.14 21.06 3.62
N PRO A 113 -15.37 20.21 4.34
CA PRO A 113 -15.83 18.88 4.77
C PRO A 113 -17.04 18.94 5.71
N SER A 114 -17.93 17.95 5.65
CA SER A 114 -19.10 17.84 6.54
C SER A 114 -19.33 16.40 7.04
N MET A 115 -20.41 16.15 7.79
CA MET A 115 -20.84 14.80 8.20
C MET A 115 -21.42 14.01 7.02
N GLU A 116 -22.12 14.69 6.11
CA GLU A 116 -22.73 14.14 4.91
C GLU A 116 -21.69 13.91 3.80
N ARG A 117 -20.57 14.63 3.87
CA ARG A 117 -19.44 14.53 2.95
C ARG A 117 -18.09 14.78 3.65
N PRO A 118 -17.57 13.80 4.42
CA PRO A 118 -16.25 13.88 5.01
C PRO A 118 -15.14 13.89 3.95
N PHE A 119 -13.98 14.43 4.33
CA PHE A 119 -12.75 14.42 3.55
C PHE A 119 -11.77 13.38 4.07
N ILE A 120 -11.11 12.64 3.17
CA ILE A 120 -10.03 11.70 3.52
C ILE A 120 -8.81 11.86 2.60
N PHE A 121 -7.63 12.00 3.21
CA PHE A 121 -6.36 11.73 2.53
C PHE A 121 -5.87 10.30 2.79
N PHE A 122 -5.96 9.45 1.77
CA PHE A 122 -5.36 8.12 1.73
C PHE A 122 -3.86 8.27 1.40
N HIS A 123 -3.03 8.29 2.45
CA HIS A 123 -1.59 8.54 2.36
C HIS A 123 -0.83 7.26 1.98
N GLN A 124 -0.43 7.14 0.71
CA GLN A 124 0.56 6.15 0.26
C GLN A 124 1.93 6.46 0.86
N ARG A 125 2.61 5.47 1.44
CA ARG A 125 3.92 5.68 2.07
C ARG A 125 4.96 6.14 1.05
N LYS A 126 5.67 7.21 1.40
CA LYS A 126 6.77 7.86 0.65
C LYS A 126 6.36 8.71 -0.56
N CYS A 127 5.06 8.86 -0.80
CA CYS A 127 4.48 9.80 -1.75
C CYS A 127 4.25 11.18 -1.11
N GLY A 128 5.29 11.76 -0.49
CA GLY A 128 5.29 13.13 0.07
C GLY A 128 4.40 13.42 1.30
N GLY A 129 3.39 12.59 1.59
CA GLY A 129 2.26 12.89 2.48
C GLY A 129 2.51 13.05 3.98
N THR A 130 3.75 13.28 4.42
CA THR A 130 3.99 13.80 5.78
C THR A 130 3.72 15.31 5.83
N THR A 131 4.23 16.07 4.85
CA THR A 131 3.95 17.50 4.68
C THR A 131 2.46 17.75 4.46
N LEU A 132 1.84 16.97 3.56
CA LEU A 132 0.42 17.11 3.24
C LEU A 132 -0.50 16.80 4.44
N ARG A 133 -0.13 15.83 5.29
CA ARG A 133 -0.87 15.60 6.55
C ARG A 133 -0.80 16.79 7.51
N ASP A 134 0.31 17.51 7.57
CA ASP A 134 0.39 18.72 8.40
C ASP A 134 -0.46 19.86 7.80
N GLN A 135 -0.41 20.04 6.48
CA GLN A 135 -1.23 21.02 5.77
C GLN A 135 -2.74 20.77 5.99
N ILE A 136 -3.19 19.51 5.87
CA ILE A 136 -4.57 19.09 6.16
C ILE A 136 -4.91 19.30 7.65
N HIS A 137 -3.99 19.01 8.57
CA HIS A 137 -4.14 19.24 10.00
C HIS A 137 -4.30 20.73 10.37
N ILE A 138 -3.51 21.60 9.73
CA ILE A 138 -3.61 23.06 9.88
C ILE A 138 -4.94 23.56 9.29
N ALA A 139 -5.30 23.09 8.08
CA ALA A 139 -6.56 23.43 7.43
C ALA A 139 -7.78 23.05 8.29
N ALA A 140 -7.81 21.81 8.83
CA ALA A 140 -8.87 21.34 9.71
C ALA A 140 -8.98 22.19 10.99
N LYS A 141 -7.83 22.50 11.64
CA LYS A 141 -7.80 23.39 12.81
C LYS A 141 -8.31 24.80 12.50
N LYS A 142 -8.02 25.34 11.32
CA LYS A 142 -8.49 26.67 10.87
C LYS A 142 -9.98 26.67 10.52
N ALA A 143 -10.48 25.60 9.92
CA ALA A 143 -11.91 25.38 9.68
C ALA A 143 -12.71 24.99 10.94
N SER A 144 -12.05 24.80 12.09
CA SER A 144 -12.63 24.18 13.30
C SER A 144 -13.26 22.80 13.07
N ALA A 145 -12.82 22.08 12.04
CA ALA A 145 -13.32 20.78 11.64
C ALA A 145 -12.76 19.67 12.54
N PRO A 146 -13.60 18.80 13.15
CA PRO A 146 -13.15 17.60 13.84
C PRO A 146 -12.31 16.70 12.93
N PHE A 147 -11.12 16.28 13.37
CA PHE A 147 -10.19 15.53 12.53
C PHE A 147 -9.58 14.30 13.22
N PHE A 148 -9.21 13.31 12.40
CA PHE A 148 -8.41 12.15 12.79
C PHE A 148 -7.23 11.96 11.82
N ILE A 149 -6.04 12.34 12.27
CA ILE A 149 -4.80 12.31 11.50
C ILE A 149 -3.70 11.73 12.42
N PRO A 150 -3.28 10.46 12.24
CA PRO A 150 -2.27 9.82 13.09
C PRO A 150 -1.00 10.66 13.29
N CYS A 151 -0.49 10.67 14.53
CA CYS A 151 0.57 11.53 15.07
C CYS A 151 0.32 13.03 15.22
N TYR A 152 -0.84 13.59 14.87
CA TYR A 152 -1.14 14.99 15.18
C TYR A 152 -1.92 15.10 16.50
N PRO A 153 -1.30 15.59 17.59
CA PRO A 153 -1.96 15.65 18.89
C PRO A 153 -3.17 16.58 18.82
N ASN A 154 -4.31 16.00 19.15
CA ASN A 154 -5.60 16.64 18.99
C ASN A 154 -5.84 17.62 20.16
N ALA A 155 -6.27 18.84 19.86
CA ALA A 155 -5.85 20.02 20.64
C ALA A 155 -6.28 20.08 22.11
N SER A 156 -7.28 19.29 22.50
CA SER A 156 -7.85 19.26 23.86
C SER A 156 -6.97 18.62 24.93
N ASN A 157 -5.88 17.91 24.58
CA ASN A 157 -4.90 17.45 25.58
C ASN A 157 -3.46 17.37 25.02
N PRO A 158 -2.67 18.45 25.09
CA PRO A 158 -1.29 18.45 24.59
C PRO A 158 -0.29 17.68 25.49
N LYS A 159 -0.71 17.18 26.67
CA LYS A 159 0.18 16.47 27.62
C LYS A 159 0.06 14.94 27.56
N LYS A 160 -1.01 14.41 26.97
CA LYS A 160 -1.10 13.03 26.49
C LYS A 160 -1.93 12.99 25.20
N PRO A 161 -1.34 12.72 24.02
CA PRO A 161 -2.14 12.16 22.92
C PRO A 161 -2.72 10.81 23.37
N PRO A 162 -3.83 10.32 22.76
CA PRO A 162 -4.25 8.93 22.95
C PRO A 162 -3.09 8.01 22.57
N GLU A 163 -2.68 7.19 23.53
CA GLU A 163 -1.26 6.86 23.80
C GLU A 163 -0.60 5.90 22.78
N PHE A 164 -1.30 5.53 21.69
CA PHE A 164 -0.97 4.36 20.87
C PHE A 164 -1.00 4.52 19.33
N VAL A 165 -1.58 5.58 18.74
CA VAL A 165 -1.70 5.66 17.26
C VAL A 165 -0.44 6.25 16.61
N HIS A 166 0.55 5.40 16.36
CA HIS A 166 1.81 5.74 15.69
C HIS A 166 1.61 6.13 14.20
N CYS A 167 2.48 7.01 13.68
CA CYS A 167 2.26 7.72 12.41
C CYS A 167 2.29 6.84 11.15
N GLN A 168 2.62 5.55 11.31
CA GLN A 168 2.92 4.55 10.28
C GLN A 168 2.20 3.23 10.59
N THR A 169 0.98 3.26 11.14
CA THR A 169 0.10 2.08 11.26
C THR A 169 -1.09 2.24 10.33
N TYR A 170 -1.53 1.16 9.67
CA TYR A 170 -2.79 1.16 8.92
C TYR A 170 -3.97 1.00 9.90
N TYR A 171 -4.49 2.13 10.39
CA TYR A 171 -5.53 2.15 11.44
C TYR A 171 -6.54 3.26 11.21
N THR A 172 -7.81 2.89 11.10
CA THR A 172 -8.96 3.80 11.07
C THR A 172 -9.66 3.82 12.44
N PRO A 173 -10.22 4.96 12.88
CA PRO A 173 -10.83 5.07 14.20
C PRO A 173 -12.10 4.21 14.29
N GLN A 174 -12.32 3.62 15.46
CA GLN A 174 -13.47 2.79 15.80
C GLN A 174 -14.40 3.53 16.77
N VAL A 175 -15.63 3.04 16.95
CA VAL A 175 -16.66 3.68 17.80
C VAL A 175 -16.19 3.81 19.26
N SER A 176 -15.35 2.89 19.73
CA SER A 176 -14.70 2.93 21.05
C SER A 176 -13.90 4.21 21.30
N ASP A 177 -13.35 4.79 20.23
CA ASP A 177 -12.26 5.76 20.24
C ASP A 177 -12.75 7.20 20.21
N ILE A 178 -14.03 7.40 19.83
CA ILE A 178 -14.75 8.69 19.91
C ILE A 178 -14.65 9.29 21.32
N ARG A 179 -14.59 8.44 22.36
CA ARG A 179 -14.41 8.84 23.76
C ARG A 179 -13.05 9.50 24.05
N TYR A 180 -12.07 9.32 23.19
CA TYR A 180 -10.72 9.91 23.26
C TYR A 180 -10.49 11.04 22.25
N LEU A 181 -11.46 11.33 21.38
CA LEU A 181 -11.41 12.47 20.45
C LEU A 181 -11.78 13.79 21.17
N PRO A 182 -11.26 14.94 20.72
CA PRO A 182 -11.68 16.24 21.25
C PRO A 182 -13.19 16.40 21.18
N ASN A 183 -13.76 16.96 22.25
CA ASN A 183 -15.19 17.24 22.37
C ASN A 183 -16.11 16.01 22.16
N LYS A 184 -15.54 14.80 22.07
CA LYS A 184 -16.21 13.56 21.65
C LYS A 184 -16.90 13.66 20.28
N GLN A 185 -16.38 14.51 19.40
CA GLN A 185 -16.93 14.74 18.06
C GLN A 185 -16.44 13.68 17.06
N ILE A 186 -17.33 13.30 16.14
CA ILE A 186 -17.02 12.43 15.01
C ILE A 186 -16.11 13.20 14.02
N PRO A 187 -15.01 12.61 13.52
CA PRO A 187 -14.15 13.28 12.55
C PRO A 187 -14.84 13.46 11.19
N ILE A 188 -14.68 14.64 10.59
CA ILE A 188 -15.06 14.94 9.20
C ILE A 188 -13.84 15.16 8.30
N VAL A 189 -12.63 15.26 8.89
CA VAL A 189 -11.35 15.25 8.18
C VAL A 189 -10.51 14.07 8.63
N TYR A 190 -10.06 13.26 7.68
CA TYR A 190 -9.18 12.11 7.91
C TYR A 190 -7.89 12.25 7.08
N GLY A 191 -6.76 11.80 7.61
CA GLY A 191 -5.50 11.81 6.84
C GLY A 191 -4.44 10.84 7.37
N GLY A 192 -4.15 9.77 6.65
CA GLY A 192 -3.35 8.68 7.21
C GLY A 192 -3.18 7.48 6.31
N HIS A 193 -2.43 6.51 6.83
CA HIS A 193 -2.35 5.17 6.24
C HIS A 193 -3.61 4.43 6.65
N PHE A 194 -4.49 4.18 5.69
CA PHE A 194 -5.80 3.58 5.93
C PHE A 194 -6.04 2.53 4.85
N PHE A 195 -6.47 1.33 5.22
CA PHE A 195 -7.02 0.39 4.25
C PHE A 195 -8.42 0.87 3.85
N TYR A 196 -8.67 1.00 2.55
CA TYR A 196 -9.95 1.46 1.99
C TYR A 196 -11.15 0.64 2.51
N PRO A 197 -11.11 -0.71 2.58
CA PRO A 197 -12.22 -1.49 3.13
C PRO A 197 -12.48 -1.23 4.62
N SER A 198 -11.43 -0.97 5.40
CA SER A 198 -11.54 -0.61 6.82
C SER A 198 -12.02 0.83 7.01
N PHE A 199 -11.71 1.74 6.09
CA PHE A 199 -12.26 3.09 6.10
C PHE A 199 -13.74 3.11 5.69
N GLN A 200 -14.17 2.30 4.72
CA GLN A 200 -15.60 2.13 4.41
C GLN A 200 -16.41 1.67 5.64
N LYS A 201 -15.85 0.78 6.48
CA LYS A 201 -16.46 0.37 7.76
C LYS A 201 -16.53 1.56 8.75
N THR A 202 -15.46 2.33 8.92
CA THR A 202 -15.47 3.55 9.73
C THR A 202 -16.50 4.56 9.23
N LEU A 203 -16.59 4.83 7.92
CA LEU A 203 -17.57 5.73 7.33
C LEU A 203 -19.01 5.28 7.63
N TYR A 204 -19.31 4.00 7.43
CA TYR A 204 -20.65 3.45 7.69
C TYR A 204 -21.07 3.62 9.17
N LEU A 205 -20.18 3.27 10.11
CA LEU A 205 -20.44 3.36 11.54
C LEU A 205 -20.54 4.80 12.06
N PHE A 206 -19.85 5.76 11.44
CA PHE A 206 -19.74 7.14 11.94
C PHE A 206 -20.71 8.11 11.25
N HIS A 207 -20.94 7.96 9.94
CA HIS A 207 -21.65 8.95 9.12
C HIS A 207 -22.98 8.43 8.57
N ASN A 208 -23.11 7.12 8.30
CA ASN A 208 -24.34 6.55 7.71
C ASN A 208 -25.29 5.88 8.71
N THR A 209 -24.87 5.65 9.96
CA THR A 209 -25.70 4.95 10.96
C THR A 209 -26.47 5.96 11.81
N PRO A 210 -27.77 6.24 11.53
CA PRO A 210 -28.61 6.99 12.47
C PRO A 210 -28.68 6.18 13.77
N HIS A 211 -28.09 6.70 14.85
CA HIS A 211 -27.70 5.93 16.05
C HIS A 211 -28.82 5.17 16.79
N ASN A 212 -30.08 5.31 16.37
CA ASN A 212 -31.27 4.72 17.00
C ASN A 212 -32.17 3.88 16.05
N VAL A 213 -31.81 3.66 14.77
CA VAL A 213 -32.68 2.94 13.80
C VAL A 213 -31.90 1.90 12.99
N PRO A 214 -32.16 0.59 13.16
CA PRO A 214 -31.64 -0.45 12.28
C PRO A 214 -32.35 -0.41 10.92
N THR A 215 -31.65 0.02 9.87
CA THR A 215 -32.13 -0.05 8.48
C THR A 215 -31.81 -1.41 7.88
N ILE A 216 -32.80 -2.07 7.27
CA ILE A 216 -32.63 -3.39 6.61
C ILE A 216 -32.03 -3.25 5.19
N GLU A 217 -32.15 -2.08 4.57
CA GLU A 217 -31.52 -1.80 3.27
C GLU A 217 -29.99 -1.84 3.36
N PRO A 218 -29.29 -2.39 2.35
CA PRO A 218 -27.84 -2.27 2.28
C PRO A 218 -27.47 -0.79 2.23
N PRO A 219 -26.54 -0.31 3.09
CA PRO A 219 -26.25 1.11 3.17
C PRO A 219 -25.70 1.61 1.83
N ARG A 220 -26.28 2.71 1.34
CA ARG A 220 -25.61 3.52 0.31
C ARG A 220 -24.20 3.81 0.82
N MET A 221 -23.19 3.68 -0.02
CA MET A 221 -21.83 4.12 0.36
C MET A 221 -21.90 5.59 0.78
N ALA A 222 -21.22 5.94 1.87
CA ALA A 222 -21.13 7.33 2.29
C ALA A 222 -20.51 8.14 1.14
N ASN A 223 -21.06 9.32 0.84
CA ASN A 223 -20.36 10.25 -0.03
C ASN A 223 -19.15 10.78 0.74
N PHE A 224 -17.96 10.70 0.17
CA PHE A 224 -16.75 11.31 0.73
C PHE A 224 -15.90 11.86 -0.41
N THR A 225 -15.05 12.83 -0.10
CA THR A 225 -14.03 13.31 -1.04
C THR A 225 -12.70 12.69 -0.66
N CYS A 226 -12.13 11.86 -1.54
CA CYS A 226 -10.80 11.32 -1.37
C CYS A 226 -9.73 12.25 -1.97
N LEU A 227 -8.57 12.28 -1.34
CA LEU A 227 -7.28 12.65 -1.93
C LEU A 227 -6.33 11.47 -1.80
N THR A 228 -5.53 11.19 -2.82
CA THR A 228 -4.35 10.35 -2.70
C THR A 228 -3.21 10.90 -3.54
N ILE A 229 -1.97 10.67 -3.10
CA ILE A 229 -0.76 11.11 -3.80
C ILE A 229 0.05 9.87 -4.16
N PHE A 230 0.37 9.74 -5.44
CA PHE A 230 1.24 8.75 -6.02
C PHE A 230 2.67 9.25 -6.16
N ARG A 231 3.57 8.33 -6.47
CA ARG A 231 4.98 8.55 -6.76
C ARG A 231 5.45 7.48 -7.73
N GLU A 232 6.44 7.78 -8.56
CA GLU A 232 7.15 6.78 -9.36
C GLU A 232 7.54 5.55 -8.48
N PRO A 233 7.15 4.31 -8.86
CA PRO A 233 7.23 3.13 -8.00
C PRO A 233 8.64 2.81 -7.47
N ILE A 234 9.67 2.84 -8.32
CA ILE A 234 11.05 2.49 -7.95
C ILE A 234 11.60 3.50 -6.93
N ALA A 235 11.42 4.80 -7.20
CA ALA A 235 11.78 5.88 -6.30
C ALA A 235 11.01 5.84 -4.98
N ARG A 236 9.77 5.30 -4.96
CA ARG A 236 8.97 5.05 -3.75
C ARG A 236 9.48 3.83 -2.98
N ILE A 237 9.78 2.71 -3.63
CA ILE A 237 10.29 1.47 -3.04
C ILE A 237 11.66 1.72 -2.38
N GLN A 238 12.61 2.34 -3.10
CA GLN A 238 13.92 2.73 -2.56
C GLN A 238 13.79 3.68 -1.35
N SER A 239 12.88 4.66 -1.42
CA SER A 239 12.58 5.58 -0.31
C SER A 239 11.90 4.88 0.88
N CYS A 240 11.18 3.80 0.62
CA CYS A 240 10.54 2.96 1.64
C CYS A 240 11.60 2.10 2.36
N TRP A 241 12.47 1.41 1.61
CA TRP A 241 13.56 0.60 2.14
C TRP A 241 14.50 1.42 3.02
N ASN A 242 15.07 2.50 2.47
CA ASN A 242 16.04 3.35 3.17
C ASN A 242 15.47 4.04 4.43
N TYR A 243 14.14 4.07 4.60
CA TYR A 243 13.50 4.53 5.83
C TYR A 243 13.18 3.41 6.82
N ARG A 244 12.70 2.26 6.36
CA ARG A 244 12.26 1.16 7.23
C ARG A 244 13.43 0.32 7.72
N MET A 245 14.29 -0.11 6.81
CA MET A 245 15.33 -1.10 7.09
C MET A 245 16.60 -0.46 7.64
N ILE A 246 16.81 0.83 7.33
CA ILE A 246 17.96 1.63 7.79
C ILE A 246 17.54 2.60 8.89
N GLN A 247 16.85 3.71 8.55
CA GLN A 247 16.56 4.83 9.47
C GLN A 247 15.65 4.48 10.68
N LYS A 248 15.17 3.25 10.80
CA LYS A 248 14.37 2.77 11.95
C LYS A 248 14.96 1.58 12.70
N ASN A 249 16.05 1.00 12.21
CA ASN A 249 16.76 -0.13 12.84
C ASN A 249 18.12 0.31 13.40
N TYR A 250 18.27 1.58 13.81
CA TYR A 250 19.47 2.09 14.47
C TYR A 250 19.84 1.23 15.68
N GLY A 251 20.95 0.51 15.56
CA GLY A 251 21.38 -0.52 16.52
C GLY A 251 22.46 -1.45 15.95
N ASN A 252 22.42 -1.71 14.64
CA ASN A 252 23.50 -2.39 13.90
C ASN A 252 24.22 -1.38 12.98
N ASP A 253 25.54 -1.47 12.89
CA ASP A 253 26.37 -0.59 12.06
C ASP A 253 26.34 -0.95 10.56
N ASP A 254 25.90 -2.17 10.20
CA ASP A 254 25.77 -2.68 8.83
C ASP A 254 24.59 -2.05 8.08
N ILE A 255 24.68 -0.75 7.83
CA ILE A 255 23.71 0.04 7.06
C ILE A 255 23.88 -0.26 5.56
N ILE A 256 23.32 -1.39 5.13
CA ILE A 256 23.22 -1.75 3.71
C ILE A 256 22.21 -0.83 3.03
N ASN A 257 22.72 0.15 2.28
CA ASN A 257 21.93 1.00 1.39
C ASN A 257 21.16 0.14 0.38
N PHE A 258 19.95 0.52 0.00
CA PHE A 258 19.17 -0.24 -0.98
C PHE A 258 19.94 -0.51 -2.28
N ALA A 259 20.66 0.50 -2.79
CA ALA A 259 21.53 0.39 -3.97
C ALA A 259 22.74 -0.55 -3.80
N SER A 260 23.10 -0.93 -2.57
CA SER A 260 24.18 -1.89 -2.29
C SER A 260 23.70 -3.34 -2.12
N ILE A 261 22.41 -3.62 -2.36
CA ILE A 261 21.86 -4.98 -2.38
C ILE A 261 22.04 -5.57 -3.79
N PRO A 262 22.79 -6.67 -3.99
CA PRO A 262 22.87 -7.32 -5.30
C PRO A 262 21.50 -7.77 -5.80
N ALA A 263 21.23 -7.65 -7.11
CA ALA A 263 19.92 -7.91 -7.71
C ALA A 263 19.33 -9.29 -7.33
N ILE A 264 20.17 -10.33 -7.30
CA ILE A 264 19.82 -11.69 -6.88
C ILE A 264 19.18 -11.76 -5.47
N TYR A 265 19.56 -10.88 -4.54
CA TYR A 265 19.00 -10.80 -3.19
C TYR A 265 17.82 -9.82 -3.09
N MET A 266 17.72 -8.81 -3.98
CA MET A 266 16.63 -7.83 -3.94
C MET A 266 15.25 -8.50 -3.98
N LYS A 267 15.07 -9.55 -4.79
CA LYS A 267 13.80 -10.26 -4.91
C LYS A 267 13.35 -10.94 -3.61
N GLN A 268 14.25 -11.66 -2.95
CA GLN A 268 13.96 -12.28 -1.65
C GLN A 268 13.75 -11.20 -0.56
N ASN A 269 14.58 -10.16 -0.55
CA ASN A 269 14.53 -9.10 0.45
C ASN A 269 13.24 -8.27 0.36
N LEU A 270 12.83 -7.82 -0.83
CA LEU A 270 11.63 -6.99 -1.00
C LEU A 270 10.30 -7.73 -0.76
N THR A 271 10.29 -9.05 -0.93
CA THR A 271 9.11 -9.89 -0.75
C THR A 271 8.92 -10.37 0.70
N THR A 272 10.01 -10.47 1.48
CA THR A 272 10.00 -11.03 2.84
C THR A 272 10.35 -10.04 3.96
N ALA A 273 11.10 -8.97 3.69
CA ALA A 273 11.54 -8.05 4.73
C ALA A 273 10.41 -7.11 5.18
N MET A 274 9.96 -7.32 6.42
CA MET A 274 8.96 -6.50 7.09
C MET A 274 9.62 -5.56 8.11
N ASN A 275 8.99 -4.43 8.38
CA ASN A 275 9.34 -3.60 9.54
C ASN A 275 8.75 -4.19 10.85
N LYS A 276 9.04 -3.54 11.99
CA LYS A 276 8.50 -3.91 13.31
C LYS A 276 6.98 -3.82 13.50
N TYR A 277 6.22 -3.46 12.47
CA TYR A 277 4.76 -3.48 12.46
C TYR A 277 4.20 -4.59 11.55
N GLY A 278 5.08 -5.44 11.00
CA GLY A 278 4.70 -6.48 10.05
C GLY A 278 4.40 -5.94 8.65
N GLU A 279 5.06 -4.85 8.23
CA GLU A 279 4.76 -4.16 6.98
C GLU A 279 5.99 -4.07 6.04
N GLY A 280 5.83 -4.39 4.76
CA GLY A 280 6.84 -4.35 3.69
C GLY A 280 6.67 -3.18 2.71
N CYS A 281 7.44 -3.18 1.60
CA CYS A 281 7.61 -1.98 0.76
C CYS A 281 7.04 -2.04 -0.66
N LEU A 282 6.61 -3.20 -1.17
CA LEU A 282 6.02 -3.34 -2.50
C LEU A 282 4.52 -2.97 -2.50
N ASN A 283 3.95 -2.75 -3.68
CA ASN A 283 2.50 -2.74 -3.96
C ASN A 283 1.66 -1.84 -3.03
N GLU A 284 2.17 -0.65 -2.70
CA GLU A 284 1.55 0.28 -1.74
C GLU A 284 0.17 0.81 -2.17
N PRO A 285 -0.14 1.05 -3.47
CA PRO A 285 -1.50 1.38 -3.89
C PRO A 285 -2.48 0.25 -3.65
N MET A 286 -2.14 -0.99 -4.03
CA MET A 286 -2.97 -2.17 -3.81
C MET A 286 -3.11 -2.47 -2.31
N ARG A 287 -2.09 -2.20 -1.50
CA ARG A 287 -2.15 -2.26 -0.04
C ARG A 287 -3.20 -1.31 0.54
N ILE A 288 -3.34 -0.11 0.00
CA ILE A 288 -4.31 0.87 0.47
C ILE A 288 -5.70 0.62 -0.11
N PHE A 289 -5.81 0.31 -1.40
CA PHE A 289 -7.09 0.35 -2.12
C PHE A 289 -7.69 -1.02 -2.48
N SER A 290 -6.99 -2.15 -2.34
CA SER A 290 -7.60 -3.49 -2.57
C SER A 290 -8.17 -4.13 -1.30
N ASP A 291 -8.99 -5.16 -1.48
CA ASP A 291 -9.54 -5.99 -0.41
C ASP A 291 -8.53 -7.00 0.20
N TYR A 292 -7.29 -7.01 -0.30
CA TYR A 292 -6.19 -7.82 0.22
C TYR A 292 -5.20 -7.01 1.08
N GLY A 293 -5.47 -5.72 1.31
CA GLY A 293 -4.51 -4.76 1.82
C GLY A 293 -3.91 -5.06 3.20
N ASP A 294 -4.63 -5.82 4.02
CA ASP A 294 -4.21 -6.29 5.35
C ASP A 294 -3.42 -7.61 5.33
N ASP A 295 -3.45 -8.39 4.24
CA ASP A 295 -2.53 -9.53 4.04
C ASP A 295 -1.23 -9.05 3.37
N GLU A 296 -0.30 -8.59 4.22
CA GLU A 296 1.02 -8.15 3.82
C GLU A 296 1.79 -9.21 2.99
N PHE A 297 1.62 -10.50 3.32
CA PHE A 297 2.34 -11.62 2.70
C PHE A 297 1.80 -11.95 1.31
N ILE A 298 0.52 -11.69 1.04
CA ILE A 298 -0.06 -11.68 -0.30
C ILE A 298 0.41 -10.44 -1.07
N VAL A 299 0.27 -9.24 -0.48
CA VAL A 299 0.47 -7.97 -1.21
C VAL A 299 1.92 -7.80 -1.68
N ASN A 300 2.94 -8.23 -0.92
CA ASN A 300 4.33 -8.20 -1.39
C ASN A 300 4.65 -9.22 -2.49
N ARG A 301 3.78 -10.20 -2.74
CA ARG A 301 4.01 -11.31 -3.68
C ARG A 301 3.05 -11.33 -4.86
N LEU A 302 2.28 -10.26 -5.11
CA LEU A 302 1.37 -10.15 -6.26
C LEU A 302 2.05 -10.35 -7.64
N HIS A 303 3.37 -10.16 -7.74
CA HIS A 303 4.15 -10.47 -8.95
C HIS A 303 4.29 -11.98 -9.23
N GLU A 304 4.04 -12.85 -8.24
CA GLU A 304 4.25 -14.30 -8.39
C GLU A 304 3.18 -14.94 -9.28
N PRO A 305 3.55 -15.78 -10.28
CA PRO A 305 2.59 -16.28 -11.28
C PRO A 305 1.38 -17.06 -10.74
N HIS A 306 1.45 -17.59 -9.51
CA HIS A 306 0.33 -18.28 -8.86
C HIS A 306 -0.67 -17.34 -8.16
N LEU A 307 -0.33 -16.05 -8.03
CA LEU A 307 -1.18 -14.99 -7.50
C LEU A 307 -1.70 -14.04 -8.59
N ALA A 308 -1.39 -14.29 -9.87
CA ALA A 308 -1.73 -13.39 -10.98
C ALA A 308 -3.22 -13.01 -11.06
N ASP A 309 -4.16 -13.95 -10.86
CA ASP A 309 -5.61 -13.64 -10.84
C ASP A 309 -5.99 -12.71 -9.67
N MET A 310 -5.34 -12.87 -8.52
CA MET A 310 -5.53 -12.04 -7.33
C MET A 310 -4.90 -10.66 -7.50
N ALA A 311 -3.72 -10.57 -8.11
CA ALA A 311 -3.05 -9.32 -8.45
C ALA A 311 -3.87 -8.51 -9.46
N ASN A 312 -4.32 -9.15 -10.55
CA ASN A 312 -5.20 -8.54 -11.53
C ASN A 312 -6.50 -8.02 -10.88
N HIS A 313 -7.05 -8.71 -9.87
CA HIS A 313 -8.20 -8.22 -9.12
C HIS A 313 -7.84 -7.02 -8.21
N ALA A 314 -6.74 -7.10 -7.47
CA ALA A 314 -6.25 -6.04 -6.58
C ALA A 314 -5.96 -4.72 -7.34
N THR A 315 -5.34 -4.81 -8.51
CA THR A 315 -5.11 -3.69 -9.43
C THR A 315 -6.43 -3.09 -9.91
N LYS A 316 -7.39 -3.90 -10.37
CA LYS A 316 -8.70 -3.40 -10.84
C LYS A 316 -9.53 -2.72 -9.74
N GLN A 317 -9.50 -3.26 -8.53
CA GLN A 317 -10.12 -2.61 -7.37
C GLN A 317 -9.44 -1.26 -7.06
N THR A 318 -8.11 -1.21 -7.15
CA THR A 318 -7.33 0.01 -6.95
C THR A 318 -7.68 1.08 -7.98
N LEU A 319 -7.67 0.73 -9.27
CA LEU A 319 -7.99 1.65 -10.38
C LEU A 319 -9.40 2.24 -10.27
N SER A 320 -10.42 1.41 -10.01
CA SER A 320 -11.79 1.88 -9.75
C SER A 320 -11.82 2.83 -8.55
N ARG A 321 -11.30 2.41 -7.39
CA ARG A 321 -11.41 3.19 -6.15
C ARG A 321 -10.67 4.52 -6.19
N ILE A 322 -9.65 4.70 -7.05
CA ILE A 322 -9.03 6.01 -7.29
C ILE A 322 -9.79 6.83 -8.35
N ALA A 323 -10.22 6.23 -9.47
CA ALA A 323 -10.92 6.95 -10.54
C ALA A 323 -12.31 7.45 -10.12
N ASP A 324 -13.06 6.62 -9.39
CA ASP A 324 -14.47 6.86 -9.04
C ASP A 324 -14.65 7.85 -7.87
N HIS A 325 -13.60 8.11 -7.08
CA HIS A 325 -13.72 8.78 -5.77
C HIS A 325 -12.60 9.76 -5.39
N CYS A 326 -11.41 9.67 -6.00
CA CYS A 326 -10.23 10.39 -5.53
C CYS A 326 -9.80 11.54 -6.45
N VAL A 327 -9.50 12.68 -5.83
CA VAL A 327 -8.53 13.62 -6.39
C VAL A 327 -7.17 12.93 -6.34
N VAL A 328 -6.47 12.92 -7.46
CA VAL A 328 -5.19 12.23 -7.63
C VAL A 328 -4.08 13.26 -7.77
N GLY A 329 -2.98 13.05 -7.07
CA GLY A 329 -1.74 13.80 -7.24
C GLY A 329 -0.56 12.88 -7.49
N VAL A 330 0.52 13.45 -8.03
CA VAL A 330 1.79 12.76 -8.34
C VAL A 330 2.93 13.64 -7.83
N VAL A 331 3.81 13.09 -6.97
CA VAL A 331 4.94 13.84 -6.36
C VAL A 331 5.80 14.53 -7.40
N GLU A 332 6.08 13.84 -8.50
CA GLU A 332 6.88 14.31 -9.63
C GLU A 332 6.19 15.42 -10.45
N ARG A 333 4.86 15.61 -10.31
CA ARG A 333 4.03 16.60 -11.00
C ARG A 333 3.36 17.56 -10.01
N CYS A 334 4.17 18.25 -9.22
CA CYS A 334 3.71 19.08 -8.10
C CYS A 334 2.72 20.21 -8.52
N ASN A 335 2.98 20.92 -9.61
CA ASN A 335 2.11 22.03 -10.06
C ASN A 335 0.72 21.54 -10.43
N ASP A 336 0.66 20.52 -11.27
CA ASP A 336 -0.56 19.85 -11.75
C ASP A 336 -1.36 19.31 -10.56
N THR A 337 -0.66 18.64 -9.63
CA THR A 337 -1.21 18.15 -8.37
C THR A 337 -1.81 19.28 -7.53
N ARG A 338 -1.13 20.42 -7.39
CA ARG A 338 -1.68 21.60 -6.70
C ARG A 338 -2.93 22.10 -7.42
N ALA A 339 -2.92 22.19 -8.75
CA ALA A 339 -4.06 22.69 -9.53
C ALA A 339 -5.30 21.80 -9.34
N ALA A 340 -5.16 20.48 -9.42
CA ALA A 340 -6.23 19.53 -9.15
C ALA A 340 -6.76 19.65 -7.70
N ILE A 341 -5.88 19.74 -6.70
CA ILE A 341 -6.32 19.84 -5.30
C ILE A 341 -7.00 21.18 -5.00
N VAL A 342 -6.50 22.30 -5.54
CA VAL A 342 -7.13 23.62 -5.37
C VAL A 342 -8.54 23.64 -5.96
N LYS A 343 -8.72 23.06 -7.15
CA LYS A 343 -10.01 22.97 -7.84
C LYS A 343 -11.04 22.11 -7.10
N TYR A 344 -10.64 20.90 -6.71
CA TYR A 344 -11.57 19.90 -6.17
C TYR A 344 -11.67 19.90 -4.64
N ILE A 345 -10.68 20.47 -3.94
CA ILE A 345 -10.59 20.52 -2.48
C ILE A 345 -10.11 21.93 -2.02
N PRO A 346 -10.79 23.03 -2.41
CA PRO A 346 -10.34 24.41 -2.16
C PRO A 346 -10.13 24.75 -0.69
N PHE A 347 -10.73 24.02 0.27
CA PHE A 347 -10.44 24.23 1.71
C PHE A 347 -8.96 24.02 2.08
N LEU A 348 -8.18 23.33 1.23
CA LEU A 348 -6.73 23.14 1.40
C LEU A 348 -5.88 24.22 0.69
N GLU A 349 -6.44 25.03 -0.22
CA GLU A 349 -5.67 25.99 -1.02
C GLU A 349 -4.74 26.90 -0.19
N PRO A 350 -5.19 27.54 0.92
CA PRO A 350 -4.34 28.46 1.69
C PRO A 350 -3.19 27.78 2.44
N TYR A 351 -3.12 26.45 2.41
CA TYR A 351 -2.16 25.64 3.17
C TYR A 351 -1.27 24.78 2.26
N ILE A 352 -1.66 24.57 1.00
CA ILE A 352 -0.82 23.90 0.00
C ILE A 352 0.21 24.90 -0.51
N ASN A 353 1.37 24.86 0.16
CA ASN A 353 2.60 25.54 -0.24
C ASN A 353 2.83 25.43 -1.74
N GLU A 354 3.30 26.52 -2.35
CA GLU A 354 3.71 26.50 -3.74
C GLU A 354 4.84 25.48 -3.98
N CYS A 355 4.86 24.90 -5.18
CA CYS A 355 5.98 24.11 -5.67
C CYS A 355 7.22 24.98 -5.94
N SER A 356 7.09 26.31 -5.87
CA SER A 356 8.10 27.37 -6.00
C SER A 356 9.26 27.33 -4.98
N GLY A 357 9.47 26.20 -4.29
CA GLY A 357 10.80 25.85 -3.79
C GLY A 357 11.71 25.59 -4.99
N GLY A 358 12.14 26.68 -5.65
CA GLY A 358 12.73 26.68 -7.01
C GLY A 358 14.12 26.06 -7.15
N GLY A 359 14.58 25.34 -6.14
CA GLY A 359 15.61 24.33 -6.27
C GLY A 359 15.09 23.06 -5.63
N GLU A 360 15.31 21.95 -6.30
CA GLU A 360 15.34 20.60 -5.75
C GLU A 360 15.32 20.53 -4.21
N ARG A 361 14.12 20.41 -3.65
CA ARG A 361 13.92 19.45 -2.56
C ARG A 361 14.02 18.04 -3.14
N LEU A 362 15.24 17.72 -3.60
CA LEU A 362 15.75 16.37 -3.72
C LEU A 362 15.20 15.59 -2.53
N ASN A 363 14.71 14.38 -2.78
CA ASN A 363 14.24 13.51 -1.71
C ASN A 363 15.45 12.88 -0.98
N SER A 364 16.41 13.72 -0.60
CA SER A 364 17.53 13.48 0.31
C SER A 364 17.01 13.35 1.74
N GLY A 365 16.14 12.36 1.94
CA GLY A 365 15.97 11.76 3.26
C GLY A 365 17.33 11.30 3.78
N VAL A 366 17.42 11.11 5.10
CA VAL A 366 18.69 11.02 5.88
C VAL A 366 19.74 10.03 5.33
N VAL A 367 19.33 9.06 4.50
CA VAL A 367 20.20 8.10 3.82
C VAL A 367 20.21 8.38 2.32
N SER A 368 21.42 8.57 1.75
CA SER A 368 21.62 8.69 0.30
C SER A 368 20.99 7.51 -0.44
N LYS A 369 20.27 7.77 -1.53
CA LYS A 369 19.57 6.75 -2.32
C LYS A 369 20.51 5.73 -2.98
N GLY A 370 21.67 6.19 -3.42
CA GLY A 370 22.51 5.49 -4.40
C GLY A 370 21.87 5.44 -5.79
N GLU A 371 22.69 5.21 -6.80
CA GLU A 371 22.25 4.87 -8.15
C GLU A 371 21.98 3.35 -8.20
N LEU A 372 21.04 2.93 -9.05
CA LEU A 372 20.70 1.52 -9.24
C LEU A 372 21.28 1.02 -10.56
N ASP A 373 21.86 -0.18 -10.56
CA ASP A 373 22.29 -0.83 -11.80
C ASP A 373 21.10 -1.43 -12.58
N GLU A 374 21.32 -1.84 -13.82
CA GLU A 374 20.24 -2.29 -14.70
C GLU A 374 19.66 -3.67 -14.29
N GLU A 375 20.42 -4.53 -13.60
CA GLU A 375 19.91 -5.80 -13.06
C GLU A 375 18.99 -5.54 -11.85
N GLN A 376 19.39 -4.62 -10.97
CA GLN A 376 18.55 -4.14 -9.86
C GLN A 376 17.26 -3.49 -10.40
N LEU A 377 17.36 -2.68 -11.46
CA LEU A 377 16.20 -2.05 -12.10
C LEU A 377 15.29 -3.08 -12.79
N GLU A 378 15.82 -4.13 -13.43
CA GLU A 378 14.99 -5.21 -14.00
C GLU A 378 14.20 -5.94 -12.92
N VAL A 379 14.85 -6.35 -11.82
CA VAL A 379 14.17 -6.98 -10.67
C VAL A 379 13.11 -6.06 -10.07
N LEU A 380 13.36 -4.75 -9.99
CA LEU A 380 12.40 -3.78 -9.49
C LEU A 380 11.19 -3.61 -10.41
N ARG A 381 11.41 -3.54 -11.73
CA ARG A 381 10.32 -3.47 -12.73
C ARG A 381 9.46 -4.74 -12.72
N GLU A 382 10.04 -5.91 -12.47
CA GLU A 382 9.27 -7.15 -12.27
C GLU A 382 8.38 -7.06 -11.01
N LEU A 383 8.98 -6.71 -9.87
CA LEU A 383 8.30 -6.66 -8.57
C LEU A 383 7.23 -5.57 -8.47
N SER A 384 7.42 -4.45 -9.17
CA SER A 384 6.54 -3.29 -9.15
C SER A 384 5.63 -3.17 -10.39
N TRP A 385 5.55 -4.19 -11.25
CA TRP A 385 4.77 -4.15 -12.50
C TRP A 385 3.36 -3.59 -12.31
N TYR A 386 2.60 -4.16 -11.36
CA TYR A 386 1.24 -3.73 -11.06
C TYR A 386 1.17 -2.35 -10.38
N GLU A 387 2.24 -1.93 -9.72
CA GLU A 387 2.33 -0.59 -9.13
C GLU A 387 2.60 0.49 -10.20
N ASP A 388 3.39 0.15 -11.23
CA ASP A 388 3.54 1.01 -12.41
C ASP A 388 2.22 1.10 -13.19
N GLU A 389 1.51 -0.02 -13.43
CA GLU A 389 0.19 0.02 -14.10
C GLU A 389 -0.78 1.01 -13.43
N VAL A 390 -0.82 1.04 -12.09
CA VAL A 390 -1.60 2.03 -11.32
C VAL A 390 -0.98 3.43 -11.38
N TYR A 391 0.34 3.59 -11.33
CA TYR A 391 1.01 4.88 -11.44
C TYR A 391 0.78 5.56 -12.81
N GLN A 392 0.80 4.78 -13.90
CA GLN A 392 0.51 5.28 -15.24
C GLN A 392 -0.95 5.75 -15.36
N GLU A 393 -1.92 5.02 -14.80
CA GLU A 393 -3.33 5.47 -14.80
C GLU A 393 -3.56 6.65 -13.84
N ALA A 394 -2.89 6.70 -12.69
CA ALA A 394 -2.93 7.85 -11.79
C ALA A 394 -2.44 9.15 -12.47
N ASN A 395 -1.47 9.06 -13.39
CA ASN A 395 -1.08 10.19 -14.22
C ASN A 395 -2.21 10.62 -15.18
N ARG A 396 -2.87 9.68 -15.88
CA ARG A 396 -4.00 9.99 -16.78
C ARG A 396 -5.21 10.59 -16.05
N ILE A 397 -5.48 10.14 -14.83
CA ILE A 397 -6.52 10.72 -13.98
C ILE A 397 -6.15 12.14 -13.57
N LEU A 398 -4.89 12.40 -13.21
CA LEU A 398 -4.39 13.75 -12.94
C LEU A 398 -4.46 14.65 -14.18
N ASP A 399 -4.10 14.16 -15.36
CA ASP A 399 -4.22 14.89 -16.63
C ASP A 399 -5.66 15.37 -16.84
N ALA A 400 -6.65 14.47 -16.82
CA ALA A 400 -8.06 14.84 -17.00
C ALA A 400 -8.63 15.73 -15.87
N GLN A 401 -8.12 15.59 -14.64
CA GLN A 401 -8.45 16.47 -13.51
C GLN A 401 -7.93 17.91 -13.70
N VAL A 402 -6.83 18.08 -14.45
CA VAL A 402 -6.23 19.39 -14.80
C VAL A 402 -6.75 19.93 -16.12
N GLU A 403 -6.94 19.13 -17.17
CA GLU A 403 -7.46 19.56 -18.49
C GLU A 403 -8.89 20.11 -18.43
N SER A 404 -9.65 19.74 -17.39
CA SER A 404 -11.02 20.23 -17.16
C SER A 404 -11.10 21.50 -16.30
N LEU A 405 -9.99 22.26 -16.18
CA LEU A 405 -9.90 23.59 -15.52
C LEU A 405 -10.44 24.71 -16.43
#